data_AF-A0AAV0W7Z5-F1
#
_entry.id   AF-A0AAV0W7Z5-F1
#
_cell.length_a   1.000
_cell.length_b   1.000
_cell.length_c   1.000
_cell.angle_alpha   90.00
_cell.angle_beta   90.00
_cell.angle_gamma   90.00
#
_symmetry.space_group_name_H-M   'P 1'
#
loop_
_entity.id
_entity.type
_entity.pdbx_description
1 polymer ?
#
loop_
_entity_poly.entity_id
_entity_poly.type
_entity_poly.pdbx_seq_one_letter_code
_entity_poly.pdbx_strand_id
1 'polypeptide(L)'
;MALMYVLSQKGKNLLVHNNFIHRKEKTTNEKIIWKCNEYKKLNCRGRVHTIGESVVKYIDHTHVPDITKIKCKEFVNEVKEIAITSQLTTHAVLGVVTAKTDINIASQLPPINQLKRIVQRTRKQISSAPPNPATLSDLSIPDEYKKSVSGEPFLLYDSFLENVDNKRILLFSTLKNLELLQNSYYWFADGTFSCTPKLFTQLYTIHSIIDKNVIPLVYVLLPDKSEDTYRRMFVALNSIKSNLNPKLFMLEHEKSTHKQCNRRLA
;
A
#
# COMPACT_ATOMS: atom_id res chain seq x y z
N MET A 1 24.65 6.39 -28.43
CA MET A 1 23.43 5.60 -28.14
C MET A 1 23.44 5.34 -26.64
N ALA A 2 22.36 5.66 -25.93
CA ALA A 2 22.32 5.49 -24.47
C ALA A 2 22.41 4.01 -24.08
N LEU A 3 23.11 3.71 -22.98
CA LEU A 3 23.18 2.34 -22.45
C LEU A 3 21.82 1.94 -21.86
N MET A 4 21.37 0.73 -22.18
CA MET A 4 20.12 0.17 -21.67
C MET A 4 20.38 -0.72 -20.46
N TYR A 5 19.56 -0.58 -19.43
CA TYR A 5 19.68 -1.38 -18.20
C TYR A 5 18.36 -2.02 -17.79
N VAL A 6 18.46 -3.23 -17.25
CA VAL A 6 17.40 -3.89 -16.49
C VAL A 6 17.91 -4.22 -15.10
N LEU A 7 17.02 -4.44 -14.14
CA LEU A 7 17.42 -4.74 -12.76
C LEU A 7 17.47 -6.24 -12.53
N SER A 8 18.39 -6.65 -11.68
CA SER A 8 18.38 -7.98 -11.09
C SER A 8 17.26 -8.10 -10.05
N GLN A 9 16.96 -9.33 -9.62
CA GLN A 9 16.00 -9.55 -8.53
C GLN A 9 16.37 -8.77 -7.26
N LYS A 10 17.68 -8.59 -7.01
CA LYS A 10 18.27 -7.84 -5.89
C LYS A 10 18.50 -6.35 -6.16
N GLY A 11 17.93 -5.79 -7.23
CA GLY A 11 18.01 -4.34 -7.51
C GLY A 11 19.33 -3.84 -8.10
N LYS A 12 20.29 -4.72 -8.42
CA LYS A 12 21.53 -4.32 -9.12
C LYS A 12 21.29 -4.15 -10.62
N ASN A 13 21.90 -3.12 -11.22
CA ASN A 13 21.89 -2.90 -12.66
C ASN A 13 22.52 -4.06 -13.44
N LEU A 14 21.84 -4.46 -14.51
CA LEU A 14 22.30 -5.40 -15.52
C LEU A 14 22.28 -4.67 -16.86
N LEU A 15 23.41 -4.66 -17.55
CA LEU A 15 23.54 -4.01 -18.85
C LEU A 15 22.92 -4.89 -19.94
N VAL A 16 22.07 -4.31 -20.78
CA VAL A 16 21.56 -4.94 -22.00
C VAL A 16 22.32 -4.38 -23.19
N HIS A 17 22.97 -5.27 -23.94
CA HIS A 17 23.71 -4.93 -25.15
C HIS A 17 23.56 -6.06 -26.17
N ASN A 18 23.21 -5.72 -27.42
CA ASN A 18 22.93 -6.68 -28.50
C ASN A 18 21.95 -7.81 -28.07
N ASN A 19 20.89 -7.47 -27.33
CA ASN A 19 19.91 -8.41 -26.77
C ASN A 19 20.49 -9.45 -25.78
N PHE A 20 21.67 -9.22 -25.23
CA PHE A 20 22.25 -10.02 -24.16
C PHE A 20 22.29 -9.27 -22.84
N ILE A 21 21.99 -9.98 -21.75
CA ILE A 21 22.04 -9.45 -20.39
C ILE A 21 23.44 -9.69 -19.81
N HIS A 22 24.02 -8.64 -19.24
CA HIS A 22 25.32 -8.67 -18.61
C HIS A 22 25.24 -8.21 -17.15
N ARG A 23 26.05 -8.82 -16.30
CA ARG A 23 26.22 -8.44 -14.90
C ARG A 23 27.59 -7.80 -14.69
N LYS A 24 27.68 -6.81 -13.81
CA LYS A 24 28.94 -6.15 -13.46
C LYS A 24 29.94 -7.18 -12.93
N GLU A 25 31.13 -7.21 -13.52
CA GLU A 25 32.26 -8.04 -13.10
C GLU A 25 33.23 -7.24 -12.24
N LYS A 26 33.75 -6.12 -12.76
CA LYS A 26 34.65 -5.22 -12.03
C LYS A 26 34.66 -3.82 -12.63
N THR A 27 35.18 -2.86 -11.88
CA THR A 27 35.46 -1.48 -12.33
C THR A 27 36.96 -1.20 -12.16
N THR A 28 37.58 -0.55 -13.14
CA THR A 28 39.01 -0.17 -13.10
C THR A 28 39.18 1.18 -13.78
N ASN A 29 39.70 2.18 -13.05
CA ASN A 29 40.02 3.53 -13.54
C ASN A 29 38.96 4.10 -14.51
N GLU A 30 37.66 4.03 -14.15
CA GLU A 30 36.47 4.46 -14.94
C GLU A 30 35.89 3.45 -15.94
N LYS A 31 36.64 2.42 -16.32
CA LYS A 31 36.14 1.33 -17.18
C LYS A 31 35.35 0.32 -16.36
N ILE A 32 34.11 0.04 -16.77
CA ILE A 32 33.30 -1.03 -16.19
C ILE A 32 33.33 -2.24 -17.12
N ILE A 33 33.66 -3.40 -16.56
CA ILE A 33 33.60 -4.68 -17.26
C ILE A 33 32.34 -5.42 -16.84
N TRP A 34 31.54 -5.80 -17.81
CA TRP A 34 30.31 -6.55 -17.68
C TRP A 34 30.52 -7.92 -18.29
N LYS A 35 30.13 -8.98 -17.57
CA LYS A 35 30.17 -10.35 -18.09
C LYS A 35 28.79 -10.85 -18.40
N CYS A 36 28.68 -11.76 -19.39
CA CYS A 36 27.42 -12.42 -19.71
C CYS A 36 26.75 -12.99 -18.44
N ASN A 37 25.44 -12.79 -18.33
CA ASN A 37 24.65 -13.34 -17.22
C ASN A 37 24.65 -14.88 -17.23
N GLU A 38 24.71 -15.49 -18.42
CA GLU A 38 24.76 -16.95 -18.61
C GLU A 38 26.19 -17.52 -18.57
N TYR A 39 27.20 -16.74 -18.14
CA TYR A 39 28.61 -17.14 -18.12
C TYR A 39 28.87 -18.52 -17.50
N LYS A 40 28.17 -18.84 -16.40
CA LYS A 40 28.30 -20.15 -15.73
C LYS A 40 27.40 -21.21 -16.36
N LYS A 41 26.17 -20.84 -16.74
CA LYS A 41 25.14 -21.78 -17.19
C LYS A 41 25.44 -22.33 -18.59
N LEU A 42 25.91 -21.48 -19.49
CA LEU A 42 26.19 -21.82 -20.90
C LEU A 42 27.69 -21.77 -21.21
N ASN A 43 28.55 -21.71 -20.18
CA ASN A 43 29.99 -21.50 -20.29
C ASN A 43 30.39 -20.31 -21.20
N CYS A 44 29.52 -19.31 -21.33
CA CYS A 44 29.69 -18.19 -22.24
C CYS A 44 30.78 -17.22 -21.75
N ARG A 45 31.69 -16.81 -22.64
CA ARG A 45 32.77 -15.85 -22.32
C ARG A 45 32.49 -14.41 -22.76
N GLY A 46 31.27 -14.15 -23.26
CA GLY A 46 30.83 -12.82 -23.71
C GLY A 46 30.99 -11.76 -22.63
N ARG A 47 31.51 -10.60 -23.01
CA ARG A 47 31.80 -9.46 -22.14
C ARG A 47 31.55 -8.15 -22.86
N VAL A 48 31.19 -7.13 -22.11
CA VAL A 48 31.06 -5.75 -22.59
C VAL A 48 31.87 -4.86 -21.67
N HIS A 49 32.57 -3.91 -22.25
CA HIS A 49 33.35 -2.91 -21.54
C HIS A 49 32.75 -1.55 -21.85
N THR A 50 32.42 -0.79 -20.80
CA THR A 50 31.87 0.56 -20.93
C THR A 50 32.79 1.57 -20.26
N ILE A 51 32.85 2.77 -20.81
CA ILE A 51 33.46 3.95 -20.20
C ILE A 51 32.41 5.07 -20.30
N GLY A 52 32.03 5.64 -19.16
CA GLY A 52 30.86 6.52 -19.08
C GLY A 52 29.61 5.83 -19.64
N GLU A 53 28.93 6.49 -20.58
CA GLU A 53 27.72 6.01 -21.25
C GLU A 53 27.99 5.33 -22.61
N SER A 54 29.24 4.95 -22.89
CA SER A 54 29.62 4.37 -24.17
C SER A 54 30.21 2.97 -24.04
N VAL A 55 29.86 2.09 -24.97
CA VAL A 55 30.50 0.78 -25.13
C VAL A 55 31.81 0.98 -25.88
N VAL A 56 32.92 0.58 -25.27
CA VAL A 56 34.26 0.72 -25.87
C VAL A 56 34.81 -0.59 -26.43
N LYS A 57 34.32 -1.73 -25.94
CA LYS A 57 34.71 -3.07 -26.42
C LYS A 57 33.65 -4.07 -26.04
N TYR A 58 33.39 -5.06 -26.89
CA TYR A 58 32.62 -6.25 -26.52
C TYR A 58 33.28 -7.52 -27.07
N ILE A 59 32.87 -8.65 -26.52
CA ILE A 59 33.26 -10.00 -26.91
C ILE A 59 31.96 -10.76 -27.17
N ASP A 60 31.88 -11.42 -28.32
CA ASP A 60 30.69 -12.14 -28.76
C ASP A 60 30.30 -13.30 -27.84
N HIS A 61 29.04 -13.68 -27.98
CA HIS A 61 28.42 -14.74 -27.20
C HIS A 61 28.43 -16.06 -27.98
N THR A 62 28.55 -17.16 -27.23
CA THR A 62 28.48 -18.52 -27.77
C THR A 62 27.06 -19.11 -27.72
N HIS A 63 26.05 -18.24 -27.62
CA HIS A 63 24.65 -18.63 -27.53
C HIS A 63 23.76 -17.54 -28.13
N VAL A 64 22.54 -17.92 -28.49
CA VAL A 64 21.54 -17.00 -29.03
C VAL A 64 21.00 -16.08 -27.93
N PRO A 65 20.62 -14.83 -28.24
CA PRO A 65 19.89 -13.96 -27.33
C PRO A 65 18.57 -14.56 -26.84
N ASP A 66 18.22 -14.31 -25.58
CA ASP A 66 16.92 -14.65 -25.00
C ASP A 66 16.15 -13.34 -24.72
N ILE A 67 15.43 -12.89 -25.74
CA ILE A 67 14.67 -11.63 -25.71
C ILE A 67 13.52 -11.73 -24.70
N THR A 68 12.90 -12.90 -24.58
CA THR A 68 11.80 -13.13 -23.63
C THR A 68 12.28 -12.92 -22.21
N LYS A 69 13.49 -13.35 -21.87
CA LYS A 69 14.09 -13.11 -20.54
C LYS A 69 14.36 -11.63 -20.25
N ILE A 70 14.69 -10.83 -21.26
CA ILE A 70 14.82 -9.37 -21.11
C ILE A 70 13.46 -8.77 -20.81
N LYS A 71 12.45 -9.08 -21.63
CA LYS A 71 11.07 -8.60 -21.44
C LYS A 71 10.48 -9.00 -20.10
N CYS A 72 10.69 -10.23 -19.64
CA CYS A 72 10.25 -10.68 -18.31
C CYS A 72 10.91 -9.89 -17.18
N LYS A 73 12.16 -9.43 -17.35
CA LYS A 73 12.83 -8.57 -16.36
C LYS A 73 12.28 -7.15 -16.38
N GLU A 74 12.04 -6.59 -17.56
CA GLU A 74 11.39 -5.29 -17.72
C GLU A 74 10.01 -5.28 -17.05
N PHE A 75 9.21 -6.32 -17.28
CA PHE A 75 7.93 -6.52 -16.63
C PHE A 75 8.04 -6.50 -15.10
N VAL A 76 8.96 -7.30 -14.53
CA VAL A 76 9.14 -7.36 -13.07
C VAL A 76 9.66 -6.02 -12.52
N ASN A 77 10.46 -5.29 -13.29
CA ASN A 77 10.90 -3.96 -12.94
C ASN A 77 9.75 -2.97 -12.91
N GLU A 78 8.88 -2.94 -13.92
CA GLU A 78 7.70 -2.08 -13.95
C GLU A 78 6.75 -2.39 -12.77
N VAL A 79 6.53 -3.67 -12.46
CA VAL A 79 5.76 -4.07 -11.26
C VAL A 79 6.37 -3.47 -9.98
N LYS A 80 7.71 -3.47 -9.86
CA LYS A 80 8.39 -2.86 -8.71
C LYS A 80 8.22 -1.34 -8.70
N GLU A 81 8.43 -0.67 -9.83
CA GLU A 81 8.28 0.79 -9.93
C GLU A 81 6.87 1.24 -9.56
N ILE A 82 5.84 0.61 -10.11
CA ILE A 82 4.44 0.92 -9.78
C ILE A 82 4.14 0.59 -8.31
N ALA A 83 4.70 -0.51 -7.78
CA ALA A 83 4.52 -0.84 -6.37
C ALA A 83 5.08 0.24 -5.43
N ILE A 84 6.12 0.97 -5.86
CA ILE A 84 6.78 2.03 -5.09
C ILE A 84 6.08 3.36 -5.24
N THR A 85 5.71 3.71 -6.47
CA THR A 85 5.19 5.02 -6.84
C THR A 85 3.68 5.15 -6.65
N SER A 86 2.96 4.04 -6.48
CA SER A 86 1.50 4.03 -6.36
C SER A 86 0.99 3.38 -5.06
N GLN A 87 -0.15 3.87 -4.59
CA GLN A 87 -0.92 3.30 -3.47
C GLN A 87 -1.95 2.24 -3.91
N LEU A 88 -1.91 1.81 -5.18
CA LEU A 88 -2.85 0.82 -5.72
C LEU A 88 -2.82 -0.49 -4.92
N THR A 89 -3.93 -1.23 -4.86
CA THR A 89 -3.90 -2.58 -4.26
C THR A 89 -2.96 -3.50 -5.05
N THR A 90 -2.45 -4.56 -4.41
CA THR A 90 -1.58 -5.53 -5.10
C THR A 90 -2.24 -6.08 -6.37
N HIS A 91 -3.55 -6.31 -6.35
CA HIS A 91 -4.29 -6.75 -7.53
C HIS A 91 -4.33 -5.69 -8.63
N ALA A 92 -4.57 -4.43 -8.28
CA ALA A 92 -4.58 -3.33 -9.25
C ALA A 92 -3.20 -3.11 -9.88
N VAL A 93 -2.11 -3.17 -9.11
CA VAL A 93 -0.73 -3.09 -9.66
C VAL A 93 -0.50 -4.16 -10.72
N LEU A 94 -0.87 -5.41 -10.42
CA LEU A 94 -0.71 -6.50 -11.39
C LEU A 94 -1.59 -6.28 -12.62
N GLY A 95 -2.84 -5.87 -12.44
CA GLY A 95 -3.76 -5.57 -13.54
C GLY A 95 -3.17 -4.56 -14.52
N VAL A 96 -2.64 -3.44 -14.01
CA VAL A 96 -2.03 -2.37 -14.82
C VAL A 96 -0.88 -2.89 -15.67
N VAL A 97 0.05 -3.65 -15.10
CA VAL A 97 1.21 -4.14 -15.86
C VAL A 97 0.80 -5.25 -16.83
N THR A 98 -0.07 -6.18 -16.41
CA THR A 98 -0.53 -7.26 -17.30
C THR A 98 -1.30 -6.75 -18.51
N ALA A 99 -2.03 -5.65 -18.39
CA ALA A 99 -2.76 -5.05 -19.50
C ALA A 99 -1.84 -4.53 -20.62
N LYS A 100 -0.59 -4.19 -20.29
CA LYS A 100 0.42 -3.70 -21.25
C LYS A 100 1.30 -4.80 -21.82
N THR A 101 1.11 -6.05 -21.38
CA THR A 101 2.07 -7.12 -21.64
C THR A 101 1.71 -7.93 -22.88
N ASP A 102 2.70 -8.19 -23.75
CA ASP A 102 2.56 -9.07 -24.91
C ASP A 102 2.20 -10.51 -24.48
N ILE A 103 1.22 -11.13 -25.14
CA ILE A 103 0.79 -12.51 -24.84
C ILE A 103 1.93 -13.53 -24.94
N ASN A 104 2.91 -13.26 -25.80
CA ASN A 104 4.05 -14.14 -26.08
C ASN A 104 5.01 -14.32 -24.90
N ILE A 105 4.99 -13.43 -23.90
CA ILE A 105 5.84 -13.57 -22.71
C ILE A 105 5.11 -14.16 -21.51
N ALA A 106 3.78 -14.27 -21.57
CA ALA A 106 2.94 -14.67 -20.44
C ALA A 106 3.30 -16.06 -19.89
N SER A 107 3.69 -17.00 -20.76
CA SER A 107 4.11 -18.35 -20.36
C SER A 107 5.43 -18.40 -19.58
N GLN A 108 6.26 -17.36 -19.69
CA GLN A 108 7.54 -17.26 -19.00
C GLN A 108 7.51 -16.29 -17.81
N LEU A 109 6.36 -15.65 -17.55
CA LEU A 109 6.22 -14.78 -16.40
C LEU A 109 6.23 -15.60 -15.09
N PRO A 110 6.73 -15.01 -13.99
CA PRO A 110 6.56 -15.60 -12.68
C PRO A 110 5.07 -15.82 -12.36
N PRO A 111 4.72 -16.88 -11.61
CA PRO A 111 3.36 -17.10 -11.15
C PRO A 111 2.80 -15.88 -10.40
N ILE A 112 1.49 -15.62 -10.53
CA ILE A 112 0.80 -14.47 -9.92
C ILE A 112 1.11 -14.35 -8.42
N ASN A 113 1.14 -15.46 -7.69
CA ASN A 113 1.45 -15.45 -6.25
C ASN A 113 2.88 -14.95 -5.95
N GLN A 114 3.84 -15.22 -6.84
CA GLN A 114 5.19 -14.66 -6.70
C GLN A 114 5.20 -13.16 -6.99
N LEU A 115 4.46 -12.71 -8.01
CA LEU A 115 4.33 -11.28 -8.32
C LEU A 115 3.67 -10.50 -7.17
N LYS A 116 2.61 -11.04 -6.56
CA LYS A 116 1.99 -10.49 -5.34
C LYS A 116 3.02 -10.31 -4.22
N ARG A 117 3.85 -11.32 -3.97
CA ARG A 117 4.92 -11.27 -2.97
C ARG A 117 5.99 -10.24 -3.30
N ILE A 118 6.31 -10.05 -4.58
CA ILE A 118 7.26 -9.00 -5.02
C ILE A 118 6.71 -7.62 -4.66
N VAL A 119 5.47 -7.32 -5.04
CA VAL A 119 4.81 -6.02 -4.71
C VAL A 119 4.84 -5.77 -3.20
N GLN A 120 4.41 -6.75 -2.41
CA GLN A 120 4.38 -6.65 -0.95
C GLN A 120 5.77 -6.41 -0.35
N ARG A 121 6.79 -7.15 -0.80
CA ARG A 121 8.17 -7.01 -0.31
C ARG A 121 8.79 -5.67 -0.69
N THR A 122 8.60 -5.24 -1.93
CA THR A 122 9.10 -3.95 -2.42
C THR A 122 8.52 -2.80 -1.61
N ARG A 123 7.21 -2.81 -1.36
CA ARG A 123 6.55 -1.81 -0.52
C ARG A 123 7.10 -1.79 0.90
N LYS A 124 7.25 -2.96 1.52
CA LYS A 124 7.83 -3.08 2.88
C LYS A 124 9.25 -2.52 2.99
N GLN A 125 10.03 -2.52 1.90
CA GLN A 125 11.40 -2.00 1.90
C GLN A 125 11.47 -0.47 1.79
N ILE A 126 10.48 0.17 1.15
CA ILE A 126 10.50 1.61 0.85
C ILE A 126 9.56 2.38 1.75
N SER A 127 8.33 1.89 1.90
CA SER A 127 7.54 2.19 3.07
C SER A 127 8.15 1.35 4.20
N SER A 128 9.22 1.84 4.82
CA SER A 128 9.57 1.46 6.18
C SER A 128 8.45 1.94 7.09
N ALA A 129 7.27 1.35 6.91
CA ALA A 129 6.16 1.50 7.82
C ALA A 129 6.74 1.17 9.19
N PRO A 130 6.51 2.03 10.18
CA PRO A 130 7.06 1.81 11.50
C PRO A 130 6.72 0.39 11.94
N PRO A 131 7.63 -0.29 12.67
CA PRO A 131 7.33 -1.61 13.18
C PRO A 131 5.99 -1.57 13.91
N ASN A 132 5.17 -2.62 13.72
CA ASN A 132 3.88 -2.68 14.40
C ASN A 132 4.12 -2.49 15.91
N PRO A 133 3.48 -1.49 16.53
CA PRO A 133 3.70 -1.22 17.95
C PRO A 133 3.22 -2.40 18.78
N ALA A 134 3.92 -2.65 19.89
CA ALA A 134 3.57 -3.71 20.83
C ALA A 134 2.39 -3.31 21.73
N THR A 135 2.27 -2.00 22.02
CA THR A 135 1.23 -1.43 22.89
C THR A 135 0.58 -0.21 22.26
N LEU A 136 -0.60 0.18 22.77
CA LEU A 136 -1.28 1.42 22.36
C LEU A 136 -0.50 2.69 22.72
N SER A 137 0.34 2.62 23.77
CA SER A 137 1.21 3.72 24.20
C SER A 137 2.34 3.97 23.20
N ASP A 138 2.88 2.91 22.60
CA ASP A 138 3.96 2.98 21.62
C ASP A 138 3.48 3.33 20.20
N LEU A 139 2.15 3.35 20.00
CA LEU A 139 1.56 3.67 18.70
C LEU A 139 1.73 5.15 18.38
N SER A 140 2.76 5.47 17.61
CA SER A 140 2.88 6.77 16.95
C SER A 140 2.32 6.66 15.53
N ILE A 141 1.46 7.60 15.15
CA ILE A 141 0.92 7.69 13.79
C ILE A 141 1.71 8.76 13.05
N PRO A 142 2.56 8.40 12.06
CA PRO A 142 3.20 9.35 11.16
C PRO A 142 2.19 10.29 10.49
N ASP A 143 2.59 11.54 10.24
CA ASP A 143 1.71 12.56 9.65
C ASP A 143 1.21 12.20 8.25
N GLU A 144 1.98 11.41 7.50
CA GLU A 144 1.60 10.87 6.20
C GLU A 144 0.33 10.00 6.28
N TYR A 145 0.14 9.28 7.39
CA TYR A 145 -1.04 8.45 7.62
C TYR A 145 -2.22 9.19 8.26
N LYS A 146 -2.01 10.45 8.64
CA LYS A 146 -3.10 11.32 9.14
C LYS A 146 -3.84 12.03 8.01
N LYS A 147 -3.38 11.90 6.76
CA LYS A 147 -3.93 12.59 5.59
C LYS A 147 -4.54 11.60 4.60
N SER A 148 -5.50 12.08 3.82
CA SER A 148 -6.08 11.35 2.69
C SER A 148 -5.14 11.37 1.48
N VAL A 149 -5.51 10.66 0.41
CA VAL A 149 -4.76 10.65 -0.86
C VAL A 149 -4.65 12.05 -1.48
N SER A 150 -5.66 12.91 -1.29
CA SER A 150 -5.65 14.31 -1.71
C SER A 150 -4.87 15.24 -0.77
N GLY A 151 -4.28 14.72 0.32
CA GLY A 151 -3.52 15.48 1.30
C GLY A 151 -4.35 16.19 2.38
N GLU A 152 -5.67 15.97 2.40
CA GLU A 152 -6.57 16.56 3.40
C GLU A 152 -6.49 15.79 4.73
N PRO A 153 -6.76 16.43 5.89
CA PRO A 153 -6.84 15.72 7.16
C PRO A 153 -7.84 14.56 7.11
N PHE A 154 -7.40 13.39 7.58
CA PHE A 154 -8.20 12.17 7.61
C PHE A 154 -8.29 11.56 9.02
N LEU A 155 -7.20 11.54 9.80
CA LEU A 155 -7.30 11.27 11.24
C LEU A 155 -7.76 12.55 11.93
N LEU A 156 -9.05 12.62 12.29
CA LEU A 156 -9.66 13.83 12.85
C LEU A 156 -9.64 13.87 14.38
N TYR A 157 -9.51 12.70 15.02
CA TYR A 157 -9.40 12.65 16.48
C TYR A 157 -8.58 11.43 16.95
N ASP A 158 -7.79 11.67 17.98
CA ASP A 158 -6.92 10.70 18.63
C ASP A 158 -6.92 10.96 20.14
N SER A 159 -7.51 10.03 20.90
CA SER A 159 -7.67 10.20 22.36
C SER A 159 -6.39 9.89 23.15
N PHE A 160 -5.22 9.77 22.51
CA PHE A 160 -3.95 9.45 23.17
C PHE A 160 -3.67 10.35 24.38
N LEU A 161 -3.90 11.66 24.25
CA LEU A 161 -3.62 12.63 25.31
C LEU A 161 -4.60 12.55 26.49
N GLU A 162 -5.76 11.91 26.31
CA GLU A 162 -6.77 11.80 27.37
C GLU A 162 -6.37 10.77 28.43
N ASN A 163 -5.45 9.84 28.13
CA ASN A 163 -4.88 8.85 29.06
C ASN A 163 -5.89 8.08 29.93
N VAL A 164 -7.14 7.91 29.46
CA VAL A 164 -8.16 7.15 30.19
C VAL A 164 -7.90 5.65 30.01
N ASP A 165 -7.37 5.00 31.05
CA ASP A 165 -7.18 3.54 31.15
C ASP A 165 -6.54 2.85 29.93
N ASN A 166 -5.66 3.55 29.20
CA ASN A 166 -5.06 3.07 27.95
C ASN A 166 -6.09 2.72 26.85
N LYS A 167 -7.29 3.28 26.91
CA LYS A 167 -8.40 3.05 25.96
C LYS A 167 -8.42 4.10 24.87
N ARG A 168 -7.38 4.08 24.03
CA ARG A 168 -7.21 5.00 22.90
C ARG A 168 -8.30 4.79 21.84
N ILE A 169 -8.89 5.88 21.37
CA ILE A 169 -9.86 5.92 20.27
C ILE A 169 -9.21 6.71 19.13
N LEU A 170 -9.27 6.16 17.91
CA LEU A 170 -8.85 6.84 16.69
C LEU A 170 -10.05 6.99 15.77
N LEU A 171 -10.35 8.21 15.33
CA LEU A 171 -11.47 8.53 14.46
C LEU A 171 -10.96 9.09 13.14
N PHE A 172 -11.34 8.41 12.05
CA PHE A 172 -10.99 8.77 10.70
C PHE A 172 -12.23 9.17 9.90
N SER A 173 -12.15 10.34 9.25
CA SER A 173 -13.18 10.87 8.35
C SER A 173 -12.61 12.08 7.60
N THR A 174 -13.39 12.69 6.72
CA THR A 174 -13.10 14.00 6.13
C THR A 174 -14.21 14.98 6.50
N LEU A 175 -13.94 16.29 6.41
CA LEU A 175 -14.99 17.30 6.63
C LEU A 175 -16.17 17.11 5.68
N LYS A 176 -15.90 16.77 4.42
CA LYS A 176 -16.92 16.45 3.42
C LYS A 176 -17.75 15.22 3.81
N ASN A 177 -17.11 14.17 4.34
CA ASN A 177 -17.83 13.00 4.83
C ASN A 177 -18.74 13.36 6.01
N LEU A 178 -18.26 14.20 6.94
CA LEU A 178 -19.08 14.66 8.07
C LEU A 178 -20.24 15.55 7.64
N GLU A 179 -20.08 16.37 6.60
CA GLU A 179 -21.18 17.15 6.00
C GLU A 179 -22.22 16.26 5.32
N LEU A 180 -21.78 15.24 4.57
CA LEU A 180 -22.68 14.24 3.99
C LEU A 180 -23.44 13.48 5.07
N LEU A 181 -22.75 13.14 6.16
CA LEU A 181 -23.34 12.45 7.30
C LEU A 181 -24.37 13.35 8.01
N GLN A 182 -24.03 14.63 8.26
CA GLN A 182 -24.93 15.62 8.86
C GLN A 182 -26.22 15.83 8.06
N ASN A 183 -26.12 15.88 6.74
CA ASN A 183 -27.26 16.09 5.85
C ASN A 183 -28.06 14.80 5.57
N SER A 184 -27.61 13.66 6.11
CA SER A 184 -28.29 12.39 5.89
C SER A 184 -29.43 12.14 6.87
N TYR A 185 -30.52 11.61 6.34
CA TYR A 185 -31.63 11.12 7.14
C TYR A 185 -31.30 9.81 7.86
N TYR A 186 -30.63 8.88 7.16
CA TYR A 186 -30.43 7.51 7.59
C TYR A 186 -28.97 7.25 7.88
N TRP A 187 -28.70 6.87 9.12
CA TRP A 187 -27.39 6.41 9.53
C TRP A 187 -27.45 4.93 9.84
N PHE A 188 -26.43 4.23 9.38
CA PHE A 188 -26.23 2.81 9.64
C PHE A 188 -24.88 2.67 10.31
N ALA A 189 -24.82 1.90 11.39
CA ALA A 189 -23.54 1.65 12.01
C ALA A 189 -23.31 0.16 12.25
N ASP A 190 -22.08 -0.25 11.92
CA ASP A 190 -21.62 -1.63 12.01
C ASP A 190 -20.22 -1.67 12.63
N GLY A 191 -19.99 -2.71 13.44
CA GLY A 191 -18.74 -2.97 14.11
C GLY A 191 -18.15 -4.29 13.65
N THR A 192 -17.07 -4.25 12.88
CA THR A 192 -16.41 -5.44 12.32
C THR A 192 -15.16 -5.84 13.12
N PHE A 193 -14.91 -7.16 13.22
CA PHE A 193 -13.78 -7.74 13.99
C PHE A 193 -12.71 -8.36 13.11
N SER A 194 -13.09 -8.90 11.94
CA SER A 194 -12.21 -9.68 11.06
C SER A 194 -11.09 -8.86 10.43
N CYS A 195 -11.19 -7.53 10.45
CA CYS A 195 -10.25 -6.61 9.81
C CYS A 195 -9.54 -5.67 10.81
N THR A 196 -9.73 -5.86 12.11
CA THR A 196 -9.21 -4.94 13.13
C THR A 196 -7.71 -5.17 13.42
N PRO A 197 -6.89 -4.10 13.54
CA PRO A 197 -5.51 -4.23 14.00
C PRO A 197 -5.44 -4.82 15.42
N LYS A 198 -4.42 -5.63 15.72
CA LYS A 198 -4.29 -6.37 16.99
C LYS A 198 -4.40 -5.54 18.27
N LEU A 199 -4.08 -4.25 18.21
CA LEU A 199 -4.12 -3.34 19.36
C LEU A 199 -5.53 -2.81 19.67
N PHE A 200 -6.49 -3.04 18.77
CA PHE A 200 -7.87 -2.61 18.92
C PHE A 200 -8.80 -3.82 18.88
N THR A 201 -9.96 -3.69 19.53
CA THR A 201 -10.95 -4.77 19.60
C THR A 201 -11.94 -4.69 18.45
N GLN A 202 -12.24 -3.48 17.95
CA GLN A 202 -13.27 -3.29 16.93
C GLN A 202 -12.94 -2.14 15.97
N LEU A 203 -13.25 -2.34 14.68
CA LEU A 203 -13.42 -1.27 13.72
C LEU A 203 -14.91 -0.95 13.61
N TYR A 204 -15.31 0.21 14.13
CA TYR A 204 -16.67 0.71 14.07
C TYR A 204 -16.82 1.68 12.90
N THR A 205 -17.89 1.57 12.14
CA THR A 205 -18.11 2.34 10.92
C THR A 205 -19.51 2.93 10.90
N ILE A 206 -19.63 4.20 10.51
CA ILE A 206 -20.90 4.90 10.33
C ILE A 206 -21.07 5.20 8.85
N HIS A 207 -22.22 4.80 8.32
CA HIS A 207 -22.59 4.86 6.92
C HIS A 207 -23.83 5.71 6.72
N SER A 208 -23.99 6.18 5.49
CA SER A 208 -25.17 6.91 5.03
C SER A 208 -25.56 6.43 3.63
N ILE A 209 -26.81 6.66 3.23
CA ILE A 209 -27.24 6.47 1.84
C ILE A 209 -26.89 7.70 1.02
N ILE A 210 -26.08 7.52 -0.01
CA ILE A 210 -25.74 8.53 -1.02
C ILE A 210 -26.02 7.91 -2.39
N ASP A 211 -26.86 8.57 -3.20
CA ASP A 211 -27.24 8.09 -4.54
C ASP A 211 -27.66 6.62 -4.56
N LYS A 212 -28.49 6.23 -3.59
CA LYS A 212 -29.01 4.85 -3.37
C LYS A 212 -27.96 3.80 -2.95
N ASN A 213 -26.73 4.20 -2.66
CA ASN A 213 -25.67 3.32 -2.17
C ASN A 213 -25.39 3.59 -0.69
N VAL A 214 -25.12 2.54 0.08
CA VAL A 214 -24.66 2.67 1.48
C VAL A 214 -23.15 2.91 1.46
N ILE A 215 -22.73 4.11 1.89
CA ILE A 215 -21.33 4.54 1.84
C ILE A 215 -20.81 4.75 3.26
N PRO A 216 -19.68 4.14 3.65
CA PRO A 216 -19.01 4.42 4.92
C PRO A 216 -18.39 5.81 4.92
N LEU A 217 -18.76 6.62 5.89
CA LEU A 217 -18.32 8.01 6.02
C LEU A 217 -17.39 8.24 7.21
N VAL A 218 -17.55 7.47 8.28
CA VAL A 218 -16.70 7.55 9.49
C VAL A 218 -16.18 6.18 9.85
N TYR A 219 -14.91 6.09 10.21
CA TYR A 219 -14.24 4.88 10.67
C TYR A 219 -13.62 5.14 12.03
N VAL A 220 -13.83 4.24 12.99
CA VAL A 220 -13.34 4.40 14.35
C VAL A 220 -12.70 3.11 14.82
N LEU A 221 -11.44 3.19 15.27
CA LEU A 221 -10.79 2.10 15.96
C LEU A 221 -11.08 2.21 17.45
N LEU A 222 -11.76 1.20 18.00
CA LEU A 222 -12.19 1.16 19.38
C LEU A 222 -11.38 0.14 20.19
N PRO A 223 -11.00 0.50 21.43
CA PRO A 223 -10.19 -0.37 22.30
C PRO A 223 -11.01 -1.52 22.90
N ASP A 224 -12.31 -1.32 23.11
CA ASP A 224 -13.24 -2.33 23.65
C ASP A 224 -14.69 -2.04 23.20
N LYS A 225 -15.63 -2.85 23.69
CA LYS A 225 -17.07 -2.77 23.39
C LYS A 225 -17.89 -2.19 24.55
N SER A 226 -17.24 -1.47 25.47
CA SER A 226 -17.93 -0.93 26.63
C SER A 226 -18.84 0.23 26.24
N GLU A 227 -19.95 0.39 26.96
CA GLU A 227 -20.86 1.53 26.78
C GLU A 227 -20.12 2.87 26.93
N ASP A 228 -19.13 2.93 27.83
CA ASP A 228 -18.28 4.12 28.00
C ASP A 228 -17.44 4.44 26.75
N THR A 229 -16.84 3.42 26.11
CA THR A 229 -16.07 3.62 24.88
C THR A 229 -16.95 4.15 23.73
N TYR A 230 -18.16 3.61 23.54
CA TYR A 230 -19.07 4.17 22.54
C TYR A 230 -19.50 5.60 22.90
N ARG A 231 -19.78 5.87 24.18
CA ARG A 231 -20.09 7.23 24.65
C ARG A 231 -18.96 8.20 24.33
N ARG A 232 -17.70 7.84 24.62
CA ARG A 232 -16.53 8.67 24.29
C ARG A 232 -16.36 8.87 22.80
N MET A 233 -16.56 7.82 22.00
CA MET A 233 -16.55 7.92 20.53
C MET A 233 -17.57 8.94 20.01
N PHE A 234 -18.84 8.88 20.45
CA PHE A 234 -19.86 9.84 20.00
C PHE A 234 -19.60 11.26 20.49
N VAL A 235 -19.03 11.44 21.69
CA VAL A 235 -18.59 12.75 22.18
C VAL A 235 -17.47 13.32 21.29
N ALA A 236 -16.48 12.49 20.94
CA ALA A 236 -15.41 12.88 20.03
C ALA A 236 -15.93 13.23 18.63
N LEU A 237 -16.89 12.46 18.11
CA LEU A 237 -17.50 12.76 16.81
C LEU A 237 -18.23 14.11 16.84
N ASN A 238 -18.99 14.39 17.89
CA ASN A 238 -19.73 15.65 18.06
C ASN A 238 -18.82 16.86 18.36
N SER A 239 -17.62 16.66 18.90
CA SER A 239 -16.66 17.75 19.09
C SER A 239 -15.99 18.18 17.79
N ILE A 240 -15.87 17.27 16.81
CA ILE A 240 -15.34 17.58 15.48
C ILE A 240 -16.37 18.32 14.62
N LYS A 241 -17.63 17.84 14.62
CA LYS A 241 -18.73 18.46 13.89
C LYS A 241 -19.99 18.45 14.75
N SER A 242 -20.50 19.63 15.07
CA SER A 242 -21.74 19.80 15.83
C SER A 242 -22.99 19.51 14.99
N ASN A 243 -24.12 19.26 15.67
CA ASN A 243 -25.44 19.01 15.06
C ASN A 243 -25.48 17.76 14.15
N LEU A 244 -24.81 16.71 14.60
CA LEU A 244 -24.82 15.39 14.00
C LEU A 244 -26.01 14.58 14.53
N ASN A 245 -27.21 14.90 14.02
CA ASN A 245 -28.48 14.38 14.53
C ASN A 245 -29.23 13.58 13.44
N PRO A 246 -28.94 12.27 13.28
CA PRO A 246 -29.70 11.43 12.36
C PRO A 246 -31.16 11.32 12.80
N LYS A 247 -32.07 11.31 11.83
CA LYS A 247 -33.49 11.05 12.10
C LYS A 247 -33.77 9.57 12.35
N LEU A 248 -32.96 8.68 11.77
CA LEU A 248 -32.98 7.26 12.07
C LEU A 248 -31.55 6.73 12.17
N PHE A 249 -31.23 6.11 13.29
CA PHE A 249 -29.95 5.44 13.53
C PHE A 249 -30.17 3.95 13.68
N MET A 250 -29.71 3.16 12.70
CA MET A 250 -29.83 1.71 12.72
C MET A 250 -28.49 1.08 13.11
N LEU A 251 -28.56 0.22 14.11
CA LEU A 251 -27.43 -0.47 14.71
C LEU A 251 -27.59 -1.97 14.51
N GLU A 252 -26.61 -2.62 13.89
CA GLU A 252 -26.49 -4.07 14.00
C GLU A 252 -25.96 -4.46 15.39
N HIS A 253 -26.41 -5.63 15.86
CA HIS A 253 -26.65 -5.97 17.26
C HIS A 253 -25.41 -5.93 18.18
N GLU A 254 -25.18 -4.82 18.90
CA GLU A 254 -24.42 -4.78 20.15
C GLU A 254 -25.27 -4.13 21.26
N LYS A 255 -25.51 -4.85 22.37
CA LYS A 255 -26.44 -4.42 23.44
C LYS A 255 -26.06 -3.08 24.09
N SER A 256 -24.79 -2.67 24.03
CA SER A 256 -24.27 -1.44 24.64
C SER A 256 -24.49 -0.18 23.79
N THR A 257 -24.61 -0.27 22.47
CA THR A 257 -24.77 0.89 21.58
C THR A 257 -26.20 1.45 21.59
N HIS A 258 -27.20 0.57 21.70
CA HIS A 258 -28.63 0.92 21.72
C HIS A 258 -29.02 1.89 22.86
N LYS A 259 -28.40 1.76 24.04
CA LYS A 259 -28.74 2.56 25.22
C LYS A 259 -28.22 4.00 25.13
N GLN A 260 -27.11 4.20 24.42
CA GLN A 260 -26.43 5.49 24.33
C GLN A 260 -27.02 6.40 23.23
N CYS A 261 -27.49 5.82 22.13
CA CYS A 261 -28.13 6.55 21.03
C CYS A 261 -29.41 7.28 21.49
N ASN A 262 -30.24 6.61 22.31
CA ASN A 262 -31.50 7.18 22.83
C ASN A 262 -31.31 8.28 23.89
N ARG A 263 -30.08 8.54 24.38
CA ARG A 263 -29.83 9.52 25.46
C ARG A 263 -29.17 10.82 25.02
N ARG A 264 -28.64 10.94 23.78
CA ARG A 264 -27.84 12.11 23.37
C ARG A 264 -27.97 12.56 21.91
N LEU A 265 -28.83 11.93 21.10
CA LEU A 265 -29.20 12.45 19.77
C LEU A 265 -30.57 13.14 19.76
N ALA A 266 -31.15 13.36 20.95
CA ALA A 266 -32.30 14.22 21.21
C ALA A 266 -31.84 15.45 22.00
#